data_AF-A0A5N5M205-F1
#
_entry.id   AF-A0A5N5M205-F1
#
_cell.length_a   1.000
_cell.length_b   1.000
_cell.length_c   1.000
_cell.angle_alpha   90.00
_cell.angle_beta   90.00
_cell.angle_gamma   90.00
#
_symmetry.space_group_name_H-M   'P 1'
#
loop_
_entity.id
_entity.type
_entity.pdbx_description
1 polymer ?
#
loop_
_entity_poly.entity_id
_entity_poly.type
_entity_poly.pdbx_seq_one_letter_code
_entity_poly.pdbx_strand_id
1 'polypeptide(L)'
;MYASYVRMVTSRRGRGNGLHQQKGKRLEKQKTDRRPASRKCPSNISGYFELTERDPSVDMEAFRLMKELKLNLEQESQYLPKESGLKLIEANPEGKGISAKCRDDKVEDLWSLTSFFGYSTQTFVLAVNLLDRFLAMMKVQPKHLACISIGCLHIAAKVVEDKCDVSSTHELIRISQCKFTVSDLGRMEKIISEKLNFQFQAVTALTFLHLYHAIVLSHTSSRKEILSLDKLEAQLKACLCRIVFSKAKPSVLALSLIQQEIEALQSVDLFEIAQSIQRHLRISETELQLWRGLVAQCLVQYSSPTCSKPNHRKLVWIVSRRTAQNLHSSYCGAPELPTIPEDGWTESEDWSEELSSGEESLSSSLGSDAEGPYFPAHFQKKSAA
;
A
#
# COMPACT_ATOMS: atom_id res chain seq x y z
N MET A 1 -12.68 0.96 -30.88
CA MET A 1 -13.20 0.50 -29.57
C MET A 1 -12.16 -0.44 -28.99
N TYR A 2 -11.29 -0.10 -28.05
CA TYR A 2 -11.53 0.57 -26.77
C TYR A 2 -10.43 1.57 -26.46
N ALA A 3 -10.85 2.76 -26.02
CA ALA A 3 -10.03 3.75 -25.34
C ALA A 3 -10.42 3.76 -23.85
N SER A 4 -9.51 4.31 -23.03
CA SER A 4 -9.71 4.89 -21.69
C SER A 4 -9.10 4.11 -20.53
N TYR A 5 -7.96 4.57 -20.00
CA TYR A 5 -7.90 5.44 -18.80
C TYR A 5 -6.43 5.65 -18.39
N VAL A 6 -5.85 6.80 -18.75
CA VAL A 6 -4.62 7.33 -18.16
C VAL A 6 -5.00 8.61 -17.43
N ARG A 7 -5.00 8.59 -16.10
CA ARG A 7 -5.22 9.79 -15.27
C ARG A 7 -3.88 10.53 -15.12
N MET A 8 -3.72 11.62 -15.88
CA MET A 8 -2.70 12.65 -15.61
C MET A 8 -3.15 13.50 -14.43
N VAL A 9 -2.34 13.57 -13.37
CA VAL A 9 -2.46 14.61 -12.33
C VAL A 9 -1.45 15.71 -12.68
N THR A 10 -1.96 16.85 -13.11
CA THR A 10 -1.16 18.07 -13.33
C THR A 10 -1.01 18.83 -12.02
N SER A 11 0.22 18.92 -11.51
CA SER A 11 0.58 19.76 -10.36
C SER A 11 0.82 21.19 -10.85
N ARG A 12 -0.08 22.13 -10.53
CA ARG A 12 0.16 23.56 -10.71
C ARG A 12 0.96 24.11 -9.53
N ARG A 13 2.22 24.44 -9.78
CA ARG A 13 3.04 25.37 -8.98
C ARG A 13 2.58 26.80 -9.22
N GLY A 14 2.25 27.53 -8.15
CA GLY A 14 2.19 29.00 -8.13
C GLY A 14 3.21 29.54 -7.12
N ARG A 15 4.12 30.41 -7.57
CA ARG A 15 5.16 31.12 -6.78
C ARG A 15 4.69 32.54 -6.41
N GLY A 16 5.13 33.01 -5.23
CA GLY A 16 5.44 34.40 -4.83
C GLY A 16 4.26 35.39 -4.79
N ASN A 17 4.22 36.47 -3.99
CA ASN A 17 5.14 37.15 -3.09
C ASN A 17 4.28 38.05 -2.16
N GLY A 18 4.83 38.52 -1.03
CA GLY A 18 4.27 39.69 -0.34
C GLY A 18 4.60 39.82 1.14
N LEU A 19 5.84 40.22 1.43
CA LEU A 19 6.23 40.81 2.72
C LEU A 19 5.49 42.13 2.94
N HIS A 20 4.83 42.30 4.08
CA HIS A 20 4.71 43.63 4.68
C HIS A 20 4.84 43.55 6.20
N GLN A 21 5.85 44.26 6.67
CA GLN A 21 6.28 44.44 8.04
C GLN A 21 5.67 45.75 8.54
N GLN A 22 4.97 45.74 9.68
CA GLN A 22 4.71 46.96 10.45
C GLN A 22 4.87 46.70 11.96
N LYS A 23 5.70 47.56 12.54
CA LYS A 23 6.14 47.60 13.94
C LYS A 23 5.08 48.27 14.82
N GLY A 24 4.86 47.67 15.99
CA GLY A 24 4.84 48.37 17.30
C GLY A 24 3.66 49.28 17.66
N LYS A 25 3.03 48.99 18.80
CA LYS A 25 3.05 49.88 19.97
C LYS A 25 2.54 49.16 21.23
N ARG A 26 3.37 49.26 22.27
CA ARG A 26 3.17 48.88 23.67
C ARG A 26 2.41 50.02 24.36
N LEU A 27 1.34 49.72 25.09
CA LEU A 27 0.81 50.59 26.15
C LEU A 27 0.33 49.73 27.32
N GLU A 28 0.69 50.21 28.50
CA GLU A 28 0.67 49.60 29.82
C GLU A 28 -0.45 50.23 30.66
N LYS A 29 -0.83 49.55 31.76
CA LYS A 29 -1.68 49.99 32.89
C LYS A 29 -3.20 49.91 32.64
N GLN A 30 -4.06 49.49 33.58
CA GLN A 30 -3.99 49.70 35.03
C GLN A 30 -4.88 48.70 35.80
N LYS A 31 -4.48 48.49 37.05
CA LYS A 31 -4.99 47.58 38.07
C LYS A 31 -6.15 48.25 38.83
N THR A 32 -7.25 47.54 39.09
CA THR A 32 -8.18 47.89 40.18
C THR A 32 -8.76 46.64 40.83
N ASP A 33 -8.36 46.45 42.08
CA ASP A 33 -8.95 45.59 43.10
C ASP A 33 -10.42 45.94 43.36
N ARG A 34 -11.25 44.91 43.63
CA ARG A 34 -12.30 44.91 44.68
C ARG A 34 -13.06 43.56 44.71
N ARG A 35 -12.98 42.87 45.84
CA ARG A 35 -13.95 41.89 46.40
C ARG A 35 -14.03 42.19 47.92
N PRO A 36 -14.99 41.67 48.70
CA PRO A 36 -16.13 40.81 48.37
C PRO A 36 -17.48 41.32 48.93
N ALA A 37 -18.60 40.74 48.51
CA ALA A 37 -19.84 40.79 49.28
C ALA A 37 -20.56 39.44 49.22
N SER A 38 -20.75 38.86 50.41
CA SER A 38 -21.44 37.60 50.68
C SER A 38 -22.93 37.70 50.33
N ARG A 39 -23.45 36.72 49.58
CA ARG A 39 -24.85 36.29 49.67
C ARG A 39 -24.93 34.76 49.59
N LYS A 40 -25.80 34.24 50.45
CA LYS A 40 -25.98 32.84 50.86
C LYS A 40 -26.46 31.92 49.72
N CYS A 41 -26.16 30.62 49.89
CA CYS A 41 -26.57 29.49 49.07
C CYS A 41 -28.09 29.37 48.90
N PRO A 42 -28.51 28.61 47.88
CA PRO A 42 -29.17 27.35 48.19
C PRO A 42 -28.47 26.15 47.55
N SER A 43 -28.46 25.08 48.34
CA SER A 43 -28.17 23.69 48.00
C SER A 43 -28.96 23.18 46.79
N ASN A 44 -28.37 22.16 46.14
CA ASN A 44 -28.91 21.32 45.07
C ASN A 44 -28.78 21.87 43.64
N ILE A 45 -27.62 21.63 43.04
CA ILE A 45 -27.55 21.29 41.63
C ILE A 45 -26.87 19.91 41.57
N SER A 46 -27.70 18.88 41.63
CA SER A 46 -27.40 17.60 41.00
C SER A 46 -27.07 17.94 39.55
N GLY A 47 -25.78 17.93 39.21
CA GLY A 47 -25.33 17.98 37.84
C GLY A 47 -25.86 16.74 37.15
N TYR A 48 -27.03 16.87 36.52
CA TYR A 48 -27.49 15.96 35.50
C TYR A 48 -26.38 15.93 34.46
N PHE A 49 -25.58 14.88 34.53
CA PHE A 49 -24.84 14.35 33.40
C PHE A 49 -25.91 14.14 32.33
N GLU A 50 -25.94 15.00 31.32
CA GLU A 50 -26.77 14.81 30.14
C GLU A 50 -26.43 13.44 29.58
N LEU A 51 -27.31 12.47 29.84
CA LEU A 51 -27.39 11.21 29.13
C LEU A 51 -27.81 11.59 27.71
N THR A 52 -26.84 11.96 26.88
CA THR A 52 -27.01 11.84 25.44
C THR A 52 -27.37 10.38 25.20
N GLU A 53 -28.64 10.13 24.87
CA GLU A 53 -29.14 8.84 24.41
C GLU A 53 -28.21 8.35 23.30
N ARG A 54 -27.30 7.42 23.61
CA ARG A 54 -26.54 6.73 22.57
C ARG A 54 -27.53 5.87 21.80
N ASP A 55 -27.48 6.00 20.48
CA ASP A 55 -28.28 5.19 19.58
C ASP A 55 -28.04 3.69 19.86
N PRO A 56 -29.08 2.89 20.17
CA PRO A 56 -28.96 1.45 20.46
C PRO A 56 -28.24 0.67 19.36
N SER A 57 -28.24 1.16 18.12
CA SER A 57 -27.52 0.55 17.00
C SER A 57 -25.99 0.65 17.15
N VAL A 58 -25.48 1.75 17.72
CA VAL A 58 -24.04 1.97 17.95
C VAL A 58 -23.53 1.06 19.06
N ASP A 59 -24.32 0.85 20.11
CA ASP A 59 -23.96 -0.05 21.20
C ASP A 59 -23.92 -1.52 20.75
N MET A 60 -24.82 -1.93 19.85
CA MET A 60 -24.81 -3.26 19.24
C MET A 60 -23.58 -3.48 18.33
N GLU A 61 -23.19 -2.47 17.56
CA GLU A 61 -21.99 -2.50 16.72
C GLU A 61 -20.72 -2.60 17.56
N ALA A 62 -20.59 -1.76 18.59
CA ALA A 62 -19.46 -1.80 19.51
C ALA A 62 -19.34 -3.14 20.24
N PHE A 63 -20.47 -3.74 20.63
CA PHE A 63 -20.50 -5.08 21.21
C PHE A 63 -20.02 -6.16 20.23
N ARG A 64 -20.44 -6.09 18.97
CA ARG A 64 -20.00 -7.01 17.91
C ARG A 64 -18.49 -6.92 17.69
N LEU A 65 -17.96 -5.69 17.52
CA LEU A 65 -16.53 -5.45 17.33
C LEU A 65 -15.71 -5.95 18.53
N MET A 66 -16.19 -5.73 19.75
CA MET A 66 -15.51 -6.21 20.97
C MET A 66 -15.50 -7.75 21.06
N LYS A 67 -16.59 -8.42 20.63
CA LYS A 67 -16.65 -9.89 20.56
C LYS A 67 -15.66 -10.43 19.54
N GLU A 68 -15.63 -9.84 18.35
CA GLU A 68 -14.69 -10.21 17.28
C GLU A 68 -13.23 -9.99 17.71
N LEU A 69 -12.96 -8.89 18.41
CA LEU A 69 -11.63 -8.59 18.94
C LEU A 69 -11.13 -9.67 19.91
N LYS A 70 -11.99 -10.14 20.83
CA LYS A 70 -11.63 -11.22 21.77
C LYS A 70 -11.36 -12.54 21.04
N LEU A 71 -12.20 -12.89 20.08
CA LEU A 71 -12.03 -14.11 19.28
C LEU A 71 -10.69 -14.12 18.54
N ASN A 72 -10.35 -13.00 17.90
CA ASN A 72 -9.06 -12.85 17.19
C ASN A 72 -7.87 -12.90 18.16
N LEU A 73 -8.00 -12.33 19.37
CA LEU A 73 -6.94 -12.37 20.40
C LEU A 73 -6.62 -13.80 20.85
N GLU A 74 -7.63 -14.66 21.00
CA GLU A 74 -7.44 -16.07 21.36
C GLU A 74 -6.68 -16.85 20.29
N GLN A 75 -6.82 -16.45 19.02
CA GLN A 75 -6.24 -17.13 17.87
C GLN A 75 -4.86 -16.59 17.46
N GLU A 76 -4.47 -15.38 17.89
CA GLU A 76 -3.25 -14.70 17.40
C GLU A 76 -1.97 -15.54 17.56
N SER A 77 -1.89 -16.32 18.65
CA SER A 77 -0.72 -17.14 18.98
C SER A 77 -0.47 -18.28 17.98
N GLN A 78 -1.50 -18.74 17.27
CA GLN A 78 -1.42 -19.85 16.31
C GLN A 78 -0.66 -19.44 15.04
N TYR A 79 -0.61 -18.14 14.75
CA TYR A 79 -0.06 -17.59 13.52
C TYR A 79 1.25 -16.83 13.74
N LEU A 80 1.81 -16.91 14.94
CA LEU A 80 3.15 -16.39 15.22
C LEU A 80 4.24 -17.33 14.68
N PRO A 81 5.28 -16.80 14.03
CA PRO A 81 6.47 -17.59 13.71
C PRO A 81 7.14 -18.12 14.97
N LYS A 82 7.79 -19.29 14.86
CA LYS A 82 8.54 -19.86 15.99
C LYS A 82 9.72 -18.95 16.38
N GLU A 83 9.73 -18.48 17.62
CA GLU A 83 10.75 -17.54 18.11
C GLU A 83 12.17 -18.08 17.98
N SER A 84 12.39 -19.38 18.22
CA SER A 84 13.69 -20.03 18.04
C SER A 84 14.19 -19.94 16.60
N GLY A 85 13.30 -20.07 15.61
CA GLY A 85 13.62 -19.92 14.20
C GLY A 85 13.97 -18.49 13.83
N LEU A 86 13.21 -17.50 14.33
CA LEU A 86 13.51 -16.08 14.09
C LEU A 86 14.88 -15.68 14.65
N LYS A 87 15.21 -16.12 15.89
CA LYS A 87 16.52 -15.87 16.51
C LYS A 87 17.67 -16.44 15.68
N LEU A 88 17.47 -17.62 15.06
CA LEU A 88 18.48 -18.21 14.17
C LEU A 88 18.70 -17.37 12.91
N ILE A 89 17.64 -16.80 12.32
CA ILE A 89 17.74 -15.96 11.12
C ILE A 89 18.49 -14.64 11.44
N GLU A 90 18.25 -14.06 12.62
CA GLU A 90 18.94 -12.84 13.06
C GLU A 90 20.41 -13.10 13.42
N ALA A 91 20.72 -14.24 14.02
CA ALA A 91 22.07 -14.59 14.42
C ALA A 91 22.96 -15.08 13.25
N ASN A 92 22.38 -15.37 12.09
CA ASN A 92 23.11 -15.99 10.99
C ASN A 92 23.98 -14.97 10.24
N PRO A 93 25.31 -15.13 10.22
CA PRO A 93 26.17 -14.30 9.39
C PRO A 93 25.91 -14.56 7.90
N GLU A 94 26.16 -13.56 7.07
CA GLU A 94 25.96 -13.65 5.62
C GLU A 94 26.71 -14.87 5.03
N GLY A 95 25.99 -15.78 4.35
CA GLY A 95 26.58 -16.83 3.52
C GLY A 95 26.28 -18.30 3.87
N LYS A 96 25.82 -18.64 5.08
CA LYS A 96 25.50 -20.05 5.45
C LYS A 96 24.01 -20.41 5.48
N GLY A 97 23.13 -19.41 5.53
CA GLY A 97 21.68 -19.58 5.47
C GLY A 97 20.98 -18.25 5.25
N ILE A 98 19.67 -18.20 5.50
CA ILE A 98 18.92 -16.93 5.44
C ILE A 98 19.36 -16.04 6.60
N SER A 99 19.75 -14.81 6.29
CA SER A 99 19.97 -13.73 7.27
C SER A 99 18.74 -12.82 7.35
N ALA A 100 18.64 -12.04 8.43
CA ALA A 100 17.62 -11.01 8.59
C ALA A 100 17.54 -10.07 7.38
N LYS A 101 18.69 -9.60 6.89
CA LYS A 101 18.79 -8.72 5.72
C LYS A 101 18.23 -9.35 4.44
N CYS A 102 18.56 -10.62 4.17
CA CYS A 102 18.01 -11.31 3.00
C CYS A 102 16.48 -11.42 3.06
N ARG A 103 15.91 -11.66 4.25
CA ARG A 103 14.45 -11.68 4.45
C ARG A 103 13.87 -10.29 4.23
N ASP A 104 14.43 -9.26 4.84
CA ASP A 104 13.95 -7.88 4.73
C ASP A 104 13.96 -7.41 3.26
N ASP A 105 15.04 -7.66 2.52
CA ASP A 105 15.13 -7.35 1.08
C ASP A 105 14.02 -8.05 0.28
N LYS A 106 13.71 -9.32 0.61
CA LYS A 106 12.61 -10.03 -0.06
C LYS A 106 11.24 -9.49 0.31
N VAL A 107 11.01 -9.07 1.55
CA VAL A 107 9.72 -8.47 1.94
C VAL A 107 9.53 -7.11 1.28
N GLU A 108 10.58 -6.33 1.10
CA GLU A 108 10.53 -5.10 0.29
C GLU A 108 10.17 -5.39 -1.17
N ASP A 109 10.76 -6.44 -1.78
CA ASP A 109 10.38 -6.90 -3.13
C ASP A 109 8.91 -7.35 -3.19
N LEU A 110 8.44 -8.10 -2.18
CA LEU A 110 7.05 -8.52 -2.09
C LEU A 110 6.10 -7.32 -2.03
N TRP A 111 6.46 -6.27 -1.28
CA TRP A 111 5.65 -5.06 -1.23
C TRP A 111 5.56 -4.40 -2.62
N SER A 112 6.69 -4.23 -3.31
CA SER A 112 6.68 -3.68 -4.67
C SER A 112 5.87 -4.54 -5.64
N LEU A 113 5.90 -5.87 -5.52
CA LEU A 113 5.09 -6.77 -6.34
C LEU A 113 3.60 -6.68 -6.02
N THR A 114 3.21 -6.67 -4.75
CA THR A 114 1.82 -6.45 -4.33
C THR A 114 1.29 -5.14 -4.93
N SER A 115 2.07 -4.06 -4.84
CA SER A 115 1.69 -2.77 -5.44
C SER A 115 1.60 -2.82 -6.96
N PHE A 116 2.48 -3.56 -7.64
CA PHE A 116 2.46 -3.69 -9.09
C PHE A 116 1.21 -4.44 -9.60
N PHE A 117 0.84 -5.54 -8.93
CA PHE A 117 -0.34 -6.32 -9.29
C PHE A 117 -1.66 -5.70 -8.80
N GLY A 118 -1.61 -4.63 -8.02
CA GLY A 118 -2.80 -4.01 -7.45
C GLY A 118 -3.44 -4.85 -6.34
N TYR A 119 -2.70 -5.79 -5.74
CA TYR A 119 -3.20 -6.61 -4.64
C TYR A 119 -3.43 -5.78 -3.37
N SER A 120 -4.37 -6.25 -2.55
CA SER A 120 -4.73 -5.63 -1.28
C SER A 120 -3.58 -5.66 -0.26
N THR A 121 -3.69 -4.78 0.75
CA THR A 121 -2.79 -4.84 1.93
C THR A 121 -2.87 -6.18 2.64
N GLN A 122 -4.06 -6.79 2.69
CA GLN A 122 -4.27 -8.09 3.33
C GLN A 122 -3.45 -9.19 2.65
N THR A 123 -3.36 -9.20 1.31
CA THR A 123 -2.50 -10.14 0.57
C THR A 123 -1.03 -9.99 0.94
N PHE A 124 -0.52 -8.76 1.01
CA PHE A 124 0.87 -8.53 1.42
C PHE A 124 1.13 -9.00 2.85
N VAL A 125 0.28 -8.61 3.80
CA VAL A 125 0.43 -8.95 5.22
C VAL A 125 0.37 -10.46 5.42
N LEU A 126 -0.55 -11.14 4.73
CA LEU A 126 -0.63 -12.60 4.75
C LEU A 126 0.61 -13.25 4.13
N ALA A 127 1.09 -12.76 2.98
CA ALA A 127 2.30 -13.28 2.35
C ALA A 127 3.52 -13.22 3.28
N VAL A 128 3.69 -12.11 4.01
CA VAL A 128 4.75 -11.96 5.02
C VAL A 128 4.56 -12.92 6.19
N ASN A 129 3.32 -13.08 6.69
CA ASN A 129 3.03 -14.04 7.76
C ASN A 129 3.39 -15.48 7.36
N LEU A 130 3.02 -15.90 6.15
CA LEU A 130 3.35 -17.22 5.63
C LEU A 130 4.86 -17.41 5.46
N LEU A 131 5.55 -16.39 4.93
CA LEU A 131 7.00 -16.41 4.75
C LEU A 131 7.71 -16.58 6.09
N ASP A 132 7.40 -15.76 7.08
CA ASP A 132 8.09 -15.79 8.38
C ASP A 132 7.82 -17.09 9.14
N ARG A 133 6.58 -17.58 9.14
CA ARG A 133 6.24 -18.88 9.75
C ARG A 133 7.01 -20.02 9.09
N PHE A 134 7.07 -20.02 7.75
CA PHE A 134 7.80 -21.04 7.01
C PHE A 134 9.32 -20.98 7.29
N LEU A 135 9.93 -19.79 7.22
CA LEU A 135 11.36 -19.59 7.49
C LEU A 135 11.73 -19.94 8.94
N ALA A 136 10.86 -19.66 9.91
CA ALA A 136 11.09 -20.02 11.30
C ALA A 136 11.03 -21.54 11.56
N MET A 137 10.42 -22.31 10.66
CA MET A 137 10.31 -23.77 10.77
C MET A 137 11.36 -24.53 9.97
N MET A 138 11.88 -23.93 8.90
CA MET A 138 12.66 -24.62 7.88
C MET A 138 14.08 -24.07 7.78
N LYS A 139 15.07 -24.96 7.68
CA LYS A 139 16.44 -24.56 7.32
C LYS A 139 16.54 -24.34 5.82
N VAL A 140 16.38 -23.09 5.40
CA VAL A 140 16.34 -22.70 3.99
C VAL A 140 17.72 -22.22 3.48
N GLN A 141 18.09 -22.65 2.27
CA GLN A 141 19.25 -22.09 1.56
C GLN A 141 18.85 -20.80 0.82
N PRO A 142 19.71 -19.76 0.77
CA PRO A 142 19.40 -18.49 0.10
C PRO A 142 18.88 -18.62 -1.33
N LYS A 143 19.37 -19.60 -2.10
CA LYS A 143 18.93 -19.86 -3.48
C LYS A 143 17.43 -20.17 -3.62
N HIS A 144 16.79 -20.68 -2.57
CA HIS A 144 15.36 -21.02 -2.58
C HIS A 144 14.48 -19.87 -2.09
N LEU A 145 15.05 -18.86 -1.44
CA LEU A 145 14.30 -17.80 -0.78
C LEU A 145 13.38 -17.07 -1.76
N ALA A 146 13.87 -16.75 -2.97
CA ALA A 146 13.05 -16.09 -3.99
C ALA A 146 11.81 -16.92 -4.36
N CYS A 147 11.96 -18.22 -4.61
CA CYS A 147 10.83 -19.09 -4.94
C CYS A 147 9.85 -19.25 -3.78
N ILE A 148 10.37 -19.31 -2.54
CA ILE A 148 9.53 -19.35 -1.33
C ILE A 148 8.72 -18.06 -1.18
N SER A 149 9.37 -16.89 -1.27
CA SER A 149 8.71 -15.59 -1.13
C SER A 149 7.59 -15.42 -2.17
N ILE A 150 7.87 -15.72 -3.44
CA ILE A 150 6.86 -15.64 -4.50
C ILE A 150 5.75 -16.69 -4.31
N GLY A 151 6.08 -17.89 -3.83
CA GLY A 151 5.10 -18.90 -3.45
C GLY A 151 4.16 -18.42 -2.35
N CYS A 152 4.69 -17.80 -1.30
CA CYS A 152 3.89 -17.20 -0.22
C CYS A 152 2.96 -16.10 -0.74
N LEU A 153 3.43 -15.23 -1.65
CA LEU A 153 2.60 -14.20 -2.27
C LEU A 153 1.50 -14.79 -3.14
N HIS A 154 1.80 -15.82 -3.93
CA HIS A 154 0.82 -16.46 -4.80
C HIS A 154 -0.26 -17.20 -3.99
N ILE A 155 0.13 -17.90 -2.92
CA ILE A 155 -0.82 -18.50 -1.97
C ILE A 155 -1.69 -17.41 -1.33
N ALA A 156 -1.10 -16.32 -0.84
CA ALA A 156 -1.85 -15.24 -0.22
C ALA A 156 -2.85 -14.60 -1.20
N ALA A 157 -2.43 -14.34 -2.44
CA ALA A 157 -3.30 -13.81 -3.47
C ALA A 157 -4.49 -14.74 -3.76
N LYS A 158 -4.25 -16.06 -3.88
CA LYS A 158 -5.33 -17.06 -4.06
C LYS A 158 -6.32 -17.13 -2.90
N VAL A 159 -5.90 -16.75 -1.70
CA VAL A 159 -6.72 -16.79 -0.48
C VAL A 159 -7.55 -15.52 -0.32
N VAL A 160 -7.02 -14.37 -0.73
CA VAL A 160 -7.57 -13.06 -0.40
C VAL A 160 -8.19 -12.36 -1.60
N GLU A 161 -7.55 -12.43 -2.76
CA GLU A 161 -7.98 -11.71 -3.97
C GLU A 161 -9.05 -12.50 -4.72
N ASP A 162 -9.86 -11.79 -5.50
CA ASP A 162 -10.82 -12.42 -6.39
C ASP A 162 -10.10 -13.25 -7.45
N LYS A 163 -10.70 -14.38 -7.83
CA LYS A 163 -10.07 -15.35 -8.77
C LYS A 163 -9.63 -14.72 -10.10
N CYS A 164 -10.33 -13.68 -10.54
CA CYS A 164 -10.02 -12.96 -11.77
C CYS A 164 -8.82 -12.01 -11.64
N ASP A 165 -8.52 -11.56 -10.42
CA ASP A 165 -7.44 -10.61 -10.12
C ASP A 165 -6.13 -11.33 -9.81
N VAL A 166 -6.18 -12.62 -9.44
CA VAL A 166 -4.99 -13.44 -9.21
C VAL A 166 -4.19 -13.59 -10.51
N SER A 167 -2.99 -13.03 -10.52
CA SER A 167 -2.07 -13.12 -11.66
C SER A 167 -1.67 -14.55 -11.97
N SER A 168 -1.52 -14.86 -13.26
CA SER A 168 -1.05 -16.17 -13.69
C SER A 168 0.36 -16.47 -13.17
N THR A 169 0.66 -17.75 -12.94
CA THR A 169 1.98 -18.19 -12.45
C THR A 169 3.12 -17.76 -13.39
N HIS A 170 2.87 -17.77 -14.70
CA HIS A 170 3.85 -17.33 -15.69
C HIS A 170 4.14 -15.83 -15.60
N GLU A 171 3.09 -15.02 -15.43
CA GLU A 171 3.23 -13.58 -15.26
C GLU A 171 3.93 -13.22 -13.95
N LEU A 172 3.55 -13.87 -12.85
CA LEU A 172 4.18 -13.66 -11.55
C LEU A 172 5.69 -13.92 -11.59
N ILE A 173 6.12 -15.01 -12.24
CA ILE A 173 7.55 -15.33 -12.44
C ILE A 173 8.23 -14.29 -13.33
N ARG A 174 7.60 -13.92 -14.44
CA ARG A 174 8.13 -12.94 -15.40
C ARG A 174 8.38 -11.58 -14.74
N ILE A 175 7.38 -11.08 -14.00
CA ILE A 175 7.40 -9.75 -13.38
C ILE A 175 8.33 -9.70 -12.16
N SER A 176 8.37 -10.77 -11.36
CA SER A 176 9.30 -10.88 -10.23
C SER A 176 10.76 -11.09 -10.65
N GLN A 177 11.03 -11.29 -11.94
CA GLN A 177 12.37 -11.52 -12.52
C GLN A 177 13.13 -12.66 -11.83
N CYS A 178 12.39 -13.63 -11.27
CA CYS A 178 12.97 -14.74 -10.55
C CYS A 178 13.36 -15.90 -11.48
N LYS A 179 14.46 -16.58 -11.15
CA LYS A 179 15.04 -17.66 -11.96
C LYS A 179 14.55 -19.04 -11.50
N PHE A 180 13.27 -19.35 -11.72
CA PHE A 180 12.70 -20.68 -11.50
C PHE A 180 11.51 -20.94 -12.43
N THR A 181 11.13 -22.21 -12.59
CA THR A 181 10.04 -22.61 -13.49
C THR A 181 8.68 -22.56 -12.83
N VAL A 182 7.60 -22.60 -13.63
CA VAL A 182 6.22 -22.77 -13.12
C VAL A 182 6.08 -24.03 -12.28
N SER A 183 6.75 -25.12 -12.68
CA SER A 183 6.77 -26.38 -11.93
C SER A 183 7.46 -26.24 -10.57
N ASP A 184 8.58 -25.50 -10.51
CA ASP A 184 9.27 -25.22 -9.25
C ASP A 184 8.38 -24.43 -8.28
N LEU A 185 7.66 -23.43 -8.80
CA LEU A 185 6.75 -22.62 -7.99
C LEU A 185 5.60 -23.47 -7.46
N GLY A 186 4.93 -24.27 -8.30
CA GLY A 186 3.85 -25.15 -7.86
C GLY A 186 4.30 -26.19 -6.82
N ARG A 187 5.52 -26.74 -6.99
CA ARG A 187 6.11 -27.64 -5.99
C ARG A 187 6.41 -26.90 -4.68
N MET A 188 6.93 -25.68 -4.74
CA MET A 188 7.22 -24.88 -3.56
C MET A 188 5.94 -24.47 -2.81
N GLU A 189 4.88 -24.09 -3.53
CA GLU A 189 3.57 -23.80 -2.94
C GLU A 189 3.03 -25.00 -2.16
N LYS A 190 3.13 -26.19 -2.74
CA LYS A 190 2.74 -27.43 -2.08
C LYS A 190 3.53 -27.66 -0.78
N ILE A 191 4.86 -27.51 -0.83
CA ILE A 191 5.72 -27.66 0.36
C ILE A 191 5.36 -26.64 1.45
N ILE A 192 5.14 -25.37 1.08
CA ILE A 192 4.75 -24.32 2.03
C ILE A 192 3.41 -24.68 2.67
N SER A 193 2.43 -25.06 1.85
CA SER A 193 1.09 -25.42 2.30
C SER A 193 1.11 -26.60 3.28
N GLU A 194 1.83 -27.66 2.95
CA GLU A 194 1.99 -28.84 3.80
C GLU A 194 2.70 -28.51 5.12
N LYS A 195 3.77 -27.71 5.08
CA LYS A 195 4.52 -27.31 6.29
C LYS A 195 3.73 -26.38 7.21
N LEU A 196 2.82 -25.59 6.65
CA LEU A 196 1.93 -24.72 7.41
C LEU A 196 0.57 -25.35 7.71
N ASN A 197 0.39 -26.65 7.42
CA ASN A 197 -0.86 -27.38 7.61
C ASN A 197 -2.08 -26.67 7.00
N PHE A 198 -1.91 -26.01 5.85
CA PHE A 198 -2.95 -25.25 5.14
C PHE A 198 -3.61 -24.13 5.97
N GLN A 199 -2.96 -23.68 7.06
CA GLN A 199 -3.48 -22.62 7.93
C GLN A 199 -3.19 -21.23 7.35
N PHE A 200 -4.01 -20.81 6.37
CA PHE A 200 -3.88 -19.53 5.66
C PHE A 200 -4.80 -18.42 6.17
N GLN A 201 -5.82 -18.75 6.97
CA GLN A 201 -6.69 -17.76 7.63
C GLN A 201 -6.00 -17.18 8.87
N ALA A 202 -4.91 -16.43 8.65
CA ALA A 202 -4.11 -15.90 9.75
C ALA A 202 -4.76 -14.66 10.37
N VAL A 203 -4.79 -14.62 11.70
CA VAL A 203 -5.04 -13.38 12.44
C VAL A 203 -3.77 -12.54 12.40
N THR A 204 -3.84 -11.36 11.79
CA THR A 204 -2.67 -10.51 11.54
C THR A 204 -2.81 -9.15 12.19
N ALA A 205 -1.73 -8.36 12.20
CA ALA A 205 -1.76 -7.02 12.75
C ALA A 205 -2.75 -6.13 11.99
N LEU A 206 -2.98 -6.39 10.70
CA LEU A 206 -3.99 -5.70 9.91
C LEU A 206 -5.41 -5.96 10.43
N THR A 207 -5.71 -7.21 10.81
CA THR A 207 -7.01 -7.58 11.41
C THR A 207 -7.28 -6.74 12.66
N PHE A 208 -6.31 -6.65 13.57
CA PHE A 208 -6.45 -5.82 14.77
C PHE A 208 -6.49 -4.33 14.46
N LEU A 209 -5.71 -3.87 13.47
CA LEU A 209 -5.69 -2.49 13.04
C LEU A 209 -7.08 -2.03 12.55
N HIS A 210 -7.74 -2.83 11.71
CA HIS A 210 -9.10 -2.56 11.26
C HIS A 210 -10.11 -2.58 12.40
N LEU A 211 -10.02 -3.54 13.31
CA LEU A 211 -10.91 -3.61 14.48
C LEU A 211 -10.75 -2.41 15.41
N TYR A 212 -9.52 -2.03 15.74
CA TYR A 212 -9.25 -0.86 16.58
C TYR A 212 -9.68 0.43 15.90
N HIS A 213 -9.42 0.58 14.59
CA HIS A 213 -9.86 1.73 13.82
C HIS A 213 -11.39 1.85 13.82
N ALA A 214 -12.11 0.75 13.59
CA ALA A 214 -13.57 0.70 13.66
C ALA A 214 -14.08 1.07 15.06
N ILE A 215 -13.51 0.50 16.13
CA ILE A 215 -13.88 0.83 17.52
C ILE A 215 -13.67 2.32 17.79
N VAL A 216 -12.54 2.88 17.37
CA VAL A 216 -12.25 4.31 17.53
C VAL A 216 -13.27 5.16 16.78
N LEU A 217 -13.61 4.81 15.54
CA LEU A 217 -14.64 5.49 14.75
C LEU A 217 -16.03 5.43 15.38
N SER A 218 -16.41 4.30 16.00
CA SER A 218 -17.69 4.15 16.68
C SER A 218 -17.83 5.03 17.93
N HIS A 219 -16.71 5.41 18.56
CA HIS A 219 -16.69 6.20 19.79
C HIS A 219 -16.44 7.70 19.55
N THR A 220 -16.10 8.11 18.33
CA THR A 220 -15.89 9.52 17.98
C THR A 220 -17.06 10.07 17.16
N SER A 221 -17.74 11.10 17.69
CA SER A 221 -18.76 11.86 16.94
C SER A 221 -18.14 12.94 16.04
N SER A 222 -16.82 13.14 16.16
CA SER A 222 -16.06 14.22 15.53
C SER A 222 -15.44 13.76 14.21
N ARG A 223 -16.05 14.14 13.07
CA ARG A 223 -15.48 13.93 11.73
C ARG A 223 -14.20 14.75 11.46
N LYS A 224 -13.68 15.49 12.44
CA LYS A 224 -12.50 16.37 12.29
C LYS A 224 -11.17 15.67 12.61
N GLU A 225 -11.20 14.53 13.30
CA GLU A 225 -9.99 13.78 13.72
C GLU A 225 -9.98 12.37 13.13
N ILE A 226 -9.94 12.29 11.80
CA ILE A 226 -10.01 11.00 11.11
C ILE A 226 -8.63 10.36 11.10
N LEU A 227 -8.47 9.25 11.81
CA LEU A 227 -7.35 8.34 11.61
C LEU A 227 -7.37 7.84 10.16
N SER A 228 -6.36 8.21 9.37
CA SER A 228 -6.24 7.73 7.99
C SER A 228 -5.86 6.25 7.99
N LEU A 229 -6.79 5.39 7.58
CA LEU A 229 -6.54 3.97 7.50
C LEU A 229 -5.42 3.65 6.50
N ASP A 230 -5.40 4.32 5.34
CA ASP A 230 -4.32 4.17 4.34
C ASP A 230 -2.94 4.46 4.91
N LYS A 231 -2.84 5.49 5.78
CA LYS A 231 -1.59 5.84 6.44
C LYS A 231 -1.17 4.76 7.45
N LEU A 232 -2.09 4.27 8.26
CA LEU A 232 -1.84 3.18 9.21
C LEU A 232 -1.41 1.89 8.50
N GLU A 233 -2.07 1.55 7.38
CA GLU A 233 -1.70 0.41 6.54
C GLU A 233 -0.31 0.56 5.93
N ALA A 234 0.04 1.76 5.44
CA ALA A 234 1.37 2.03 4.93
C ALA A 234 2.46 1.93 6.02
N GLN A 235 2.17 2.42 7.23
CA GLN A 235 3.06 2.29 8.39
C GLN A 235 3.23 0.81 8.80
N LEU A 236 2.15 0.02 8.77
CA LEU A 236 2.22 -1.42 9.02
C LEU A 236 3.10 -2.13 7.99
N LYS A 237 2.93 -1.84 6.69
CA LYS A 237 3.79 -2.40 5.62
C LYS A 237 5.26 -2.08 5.83
N ALA A 238 5.56 -0.84 6.22
CA ALA A 238 6.93 -0.41 6.56
C ALA A 238 7.51 -1.21 7.73
N CYS A 239 6.74 -1.43 8.79
CA CYS A 239 7.19 -2.25 9.92
C CYS A 239 7.43 -3.71 9.51
N LEU A 240 6.53 -4.31 8.74
CA LEU A 240 6.66 -5.70 8.30
C LEU A 240 7.89 -5.96 7.42
N CYS A 241 8.46 -4.94 6.79
CA CYS A 241 9.73 -5.03 6.08
C CYS A 241 10.94 -5.30 6.99
N ARG A 242 10.79 -5.22 8.31
CA ARG A 242 11.85 -5.51 9.28
C ARG A 242 11.50 -6.74 10.10
N ILE A 243 12.38 -7.74 10.10
CA ILE A 243 12.15 -9.02 10.79
C ILE A 243 11.87 -8.88 12.29
N VAL A 244 12.33 -7.80 12.92
CA VAL A 244 12.10 -7.52 14.34
C VAL A 244 10.61 -7.53 14.68
N PHE A 245 9.75 -7.03 13.77
CA PHE A 245 8.30 -6.97 13.99
C PHE A 245 7.60 -8.32 13.82
N SER A 246 8.26 -9.33 13.22
CA SER A 246 7.72 -10.70 13.13
C SER A 246 7.63 -11.39 14.49
N LYS A 247 8.29 -10.84 15.52
CA LYS A 247 8.20 -11.30 16.92
C LYS A 247 7.09 -10.63 17.72
N ALA A 248 6.56 -9.51 17.24
CA ALA A 248 5.51 -8.78 17.94
C ALA A 248 4.20 -9.57 17.88
N LYS A 249 3.43 -9.54 18.98
CA LYS A 249 2.04 -9.97 18.90
C LYS A 249 1.29 -9.05 17.93
N PRO A 250 0.46 -9.59 17.03
CA PRO A 250 -0.31 -8.80 16.08
C PRO A 250 -1.15 -7.69 16.73
N SER A 251 -1.80 -8.00 17.86
CA SER A 251 -2.58 -7.04 18.66
C SER A 251 -1.73 -5.88 19.18
N VAL A 252 -0.56 -6.17 19.75
CA VAL A 252 0.36 -5.16 20.31
C VAL A 252 0.95 -4.28 19.21
N LEU A 253 1.32 -4.85 18.07
CA LEU A 253 1.86 -4.08 16.93
C LEU A 253 0.81 -3.11 16.38
N ALA A 254 -0.42 -3.58 16.18
CA ALA A 254 -1.52 -2.74 15.71
C ALA A 254 -1.86 -1.61 16.68
N LEU A 255 -1.90 -1.88 17.99
CA LEU A 255 -2.14 -0.86 19.01
C LEU A 255 -1.00 0.16 19.07
N SER A 256 0.24 -0.29 18.89
CA SER A 256 1.42 0.59 18.83
C SER A 256 1.33 1.59 17.67
N LEU A 257 0.91 1.13 16.50
CA LEU A 257 0.71 1.98 15.31
C LEU A 257 -0.40 3.01 15.52
N ILE A 258 -1.53 2.60 16.09
CA ILE A 258 -2.64 3.50 16.37
C ILE A 258 -2.26 4.55 17.41
N GLN A 259 -1.61 4.16 18.51
CA GLN A 259 -1.14 5.13 19.50
C GLN A 259 -0.12 6.11 18.92
N GLN A 260 0.75 5.66 18.01
CA GLN A 260 1.71 6.53 17.31
C GLN A 260 1.00 7.60 16.46
N GLU A 261 -0.08 7.23 15.78
CA GLU A 261 -0.85 8.15 14.95
C GLU A 261 -1.72 9.10 15.80
N ILE A 262 -2.34 8.60 16.87
CA ILE A 262 -3.10 9.42 17.83
C ILE A 262 -2.22 10.48 18.48
N GLU A 263 -1.00 10.11 18.88
CA GLU A 263 -0.01 11.03 19.45
C GLU A 263 0.37 12.13 18.44
N ALA A 264 0.50 11.78 17.16
CA ALA A 264 0.76 12.76 16.11
C ALA A 264 -0.42 13.72 15.87
N LEU A 265 -1.65 13.29 16.11
CA LEU A 265 -2.86 14.12 16.06
C LEU A 265 -3.08 14.96 17.32
N GLN A 266 -2.39 14.65 18.43
CA GLN A 266 -2.54 15.30 19.74
C GLN A 266 -3.97 15.25 20.29
N SER A 267 -4.73 14.21 19.94
CA SER A 267 -6.12 14.04 20.41
C SER A 267 -6.15 13.28 21.74
N VAL A 268 -6.69 13.92 22.77
CA VAL A 268 -6.84 13.34 24.12
C VAL A 268 -7.96 12.29 24.12
N ASP A 269 -9.09 12.57 23.47
CA ASP A 269 -10.25 11.68 23.43
C ASP A 269 -9.90 10.32 22.77
N LEU A 270 -9.19 10.36 21.64
CA LEU A 270 -8.72 9.16 20.96
C LEU A 270 -7.73 8.36 21.82
N PHE A 271 -6.90 9.05 22.59
CA PHE A 271 -5.94 8.43 23.47
C PHE A 271 -6.63 7.68 24.63
N GLU A 272 -7.69 8.24 25.22
CA GLU A 272 -8.50 7.56 26.23
C GLU A 272 -9.16 6.28 25.71
N ILE A 273 -9.66 6.30 24.47
CA ILE A 273 -10.22 5.12 23.79
C ILE A 273 -9.12 4.07 23.59
N ALA A 274 -7.95 4.45 23.10
CA ALA A 274 -6.82 3.54 22.92
C ALA A 274 -6.36 2.90 24.25
N GLN A 275 -6.35 3.67 25.35
CA GLN A 275 -6.09 3.14 26.68
C GLN A 275 -7.19 2.19 27.18
N SER A 276 -8.45 2.46 26.85
CA SER A 276 -9.56 1.55 27.14
C SER A 276 -9.38 0.22 26.43
N ILE A 277 -9.01 0.24 25.13
CA ILE A 277 -8.69 -0.95 24.34
C ILE A 277 -7.52 -1.71 24.99
N GLN A 278 -6.44 -1.02 25.35
CA GLN A 278 -5.28 -1.62 26.02
C GLN A 278 -5.67 -2.35 27.30
N ARG A 279 -6.47 -1.71 28.16
CA ARG A 279 -6.98 -2.28 29.42
C ARG A 279 -7.84 -3.53 29.18
N HIS A 280 -8.71 -3.50 28.17
CA HIS A 280 -9.56 -4.65 27.82
C HIS A 280 -8.76 -5.84 27.32
N LEU A 281 -7.70 -5.60 26.55
CA LEU A 281 -6.82 -6.63 26.01
C LEU A 281 -5.75 -7.11 26.99
N ARG A 282 -5.62 -6.44 28.14
CA ARG A 282 -4.61 -6.73 29.17
C ARG A 282 -3.18 -6.71 28.62
N ILE A 283 -2.91 -5.82 27.67
CA ILE A 283 -1.56 -5.60 27.14
C ILE A 283 -0.74 -4.83 28.18
N SER A 284 0.44 -5.35 28.54
CA SER A 284 1.32 -4.69 29.50
C SER A 284 1.81 -3.35 28.97
N GLU A 285 1.78 -2.32 29.82
CA GLU A 285 2.32 -1.00 29.48
C GLU A 285 3.79 -1.09 29.06
N THR A 286 4.59 -1.93 29.72
CA THR A 286 6.02 -2.10 29.40
C THR A 286 6.23 -2.73 28.03
N GLU A 287 5.39 -3.70 27.66
CA GLU A 287 5.43 -4.37 26.35
C GLU A 287 5.03 -3.39 25.25
N LEU A 288 3.96 -2.63 25.48
CA LEU A 288 3.47 -1.65 24.52
C LEU A 288 4.48 -0.52 24.28
N GLN A 289 5.10 0.02 25.34
CA GLN A 289 6.11 1.07 25.22
C GLN A 289 7.34 0.60 24.42
N LEU A 290 7.78 -0.64 24.63
CA LEU A 290 8.88 -1.22 23.85
C LEU A 290 8.56 -1.25 22.35
N TRP A 291 7.41 -1.81 21.99
CA TRP A 291 7.02 -1.92 20.58
C TRP A 291 6.73 -0.57 19.94
N ARG A 292 6.13 0.38 20.67
CA ARG A 292 5.98 1.77 20.22
C ARG A 292 7.32 2.44 19.93
N GLY A 293 8.32 2.26 20.79
CA GLY A 293 9.67 2.78 20.55
C GLY A 293 10.28 2.22 19.26
N LEU A 294 10.12 0.93 19.01
CA LEU A 294 10.60 0.29 17.77
C LEU A 294 9.83 0.76 16.54
N VAL A 295 8.50 0.89 16.62
CA VAL A 295 7.66 1.45 15.55
C VAL A 295 8.12 2.86 15.22
N ALA A 296 8.27 3.74 16.21
CA ALA A 296 8.71 5.11 16.02
C ALA A 296 10.06 5.18 15.29
N GLN A 297 11.05 4.37 15.72
CA GLN A 297 12.35 4.28 15.06
C GLN A 297 12.24 3.81 13.60
N CYS A 298 11.44 2.76 13.35
CA CYS A 298 11.21 2.25 12.00
C CYS A 298 10.57 3.30 11.09
N LEU A 299 9.55 4.02 11.57
CA LEU A 299 8.86 5.05 10.80
C LEU A 299 9.74 6.25 10.51
N VAL A 300 10.62 6.65 11.43
CA VAL A 300 11.64 7.70 11.18
C VAL A 300 12.58 7.28 10.06
N GLN A 301 13.09 6.04 10.10
CA GLN A 301 13.96 5.51 9.04
C GLN A 301 13.23 5.45 7.69
N TYR A 302 11.97 5.02 7.68
CA TYR A 302 11.17 4.92 6.45
C TYR A 302 10.76 6.29 5.87
N SER A 303 10.66 7.29 6.73
CA SER A 303 10.38 8.68 6.34
C SER A 303 11.62 9.42 5.85
N SER A 304 12.82 8.90 6.13
CA SER A 304 14.09 9.48 5.69
C SER A 304 14.18 9.56 4.17
N PRO A 305 14.70 10.66 3.60
CA PRO A 305 14.92 10.77 2.15
C PRO A 305 15.93 9.76 1.60
N THR A 306 16.73 9.13 2.47
CA THR A 306 17.67 8.06 2.10
C THR A 306 17.01 6.69 1.95
N CYS A 307 15.77 6.53 2.42
CA CYS A 307 15.04 5.27 2.31
C CYS A 307 14.39 5.14 0.92
N SER A 308 14.80 4.12 0.17
CA SER A 308 14.17 3.78 -1.10
C SER A 308 12.79 3.16 -0.86
N LYS A 309 11.75 4.00 -0.76
CA LYS A 309 10.36 3.56 -0.52
C LYS A 309 9.92 2.53 -1.59
N PRO A 310 9.49 1.31 -1.21
CA PRO A 310 9.05 0.28 -2.16
C PRO A 310 7.87 0.72 -3.03
N ASN A 311 6.98 1.58 -2.49
CA ASN A 311 5.85 2.19 -3.20
C ASN A 311 6.25 3.02 -4.44
N HIS A 312 7.52 3.43 -4.56
CA HIS A 312 8.00 4.26 -5.68
C HIS A 312 9.10 3.57 -6.50
N ARG A 313 9.44 2.31 -6.18
CA ARG A 313 10.35 1.54 -7.02
C ARG A 313 9.61 1.14 -8.28
N LYS A 314 9.80 1.93 -9.36
CA LYS A 314 9.42 1.50 -10.71
C LYS A 314 10.14 0.18 -10.97
N LEU A 315 9.40 -0.87 -11.34
CA LEU A 315 10.02 -2.11 -11.77
C LEU A 315 10.93 -1.80 -12.97
N VAL A 316 12.25 -1.96 -12.77
CA VAL A 316 13.22 -1.74 -13.83
C VAL A 316 13.35 -3.06 -14.59
N TRP A 317 12.92 -3.04 -15.85
CA TRP A 317 13.10 -4.18 -16.74
C TRP A 317 14.56 -4.30 -17.13
N ILE A 318 15.26 -5.29 -16.57
CA ILE A 318 16.62 -5.61 -17.01
C ILE A 318 16.48 -6.41 -18.31
N VAL A 319 16.65 -5.70 -19.42
CA VAL A 319 16.60 -6.27 -20.76
C VAL A 319 17.85 -7.12 -20.99
N SER A 320 17.71 -8.30 -21.61
CA SER A 320 18.86 -9.15 -21.94
C SER A 320 19.84 -8.41 -22.86
N ARG A 321 21.15 -8.70 -22.79
CA ARG A 321 22.14 -8.04 -23.67
C ARG A 321 21.75 -8.11 -25.16
N ARG A 322 21.23 -9.26 -25.60
CA ARG A 322 20.74 -9.46 -26.98
C ARG A 322 19.55 -8.54 -27.30
N THR A 323 18.58 -8.48 -26.40
CA THR A 323 17.40 -7.62 -26.58
C THR A 323 17.77 -6.14 -26.51
N ALA A 324 18.72 -5.74 -25.66
CA ALA A 324 19.21 -4.36 -25.57
C ALA A 324 19.95 -3.92 -26.85
N GLN A 325 20.74 -4.83 -27.44
CA GLN A 325 21.41 -4.62 -28.73
C GLN A 325 20.41 -4.51 -29.89
N ASN A 326 19.38 -5.38 -29.91
CA ASN A 326 18.33 -5.31 -30.92
C ASN A 326 17.50 -4.02 -30.80
N LEU A 327 17.17 -3.58 -29.58
CA LEU A 327 16.49 -2.31 -29.36
C LEU A 327 17.35 -1.12 -29.81
N HIS A 328 18.67 -1.14 -29.58
CA HIS A 328 19.57 -0.09 -30.08
C HIS A 328 19.66 -0.08 -31.61
N SER A 329 19.70 -1.25 -32.26
CA SER A 329 19.72 -1.34 -33.73
C SER A 329 18.47 -0.73 -34.37
N SER A 330 17.31 -0.77 -33.69
CA SER A 330 16.06 -0.19 -34.16
C SER A 330 16.02 1.35 -34.08
N TYR A 331 16.78 1.96 -33.17
CA TYR A 331 16.84 3.42 -33.03
C TYR A 331 17.69 4.10 -34.11
N CYS A 332 18.68 3.39 -34.67
CA CYS A 332 19.53 3.94 -35.73
C CYS A 332 18.90 3.90 -37.13
N GLY A 333 17.68 3.35 -37.28
CA GLY A 333 17.00 3.19 -38.56
C GLY A 333 15.54 3.64 -38.57
N ALA A 334 15.08 4.37 -37.54
CA ALA A 334 13.77 4.98 -37.58
C ALA A 334 13.80 6.18 -38.55
N PRO A 335 13.00 6.21 -39.64
CA PRO A 335 12.91 7.39 -40.49
C PRO A 335 12.44 8.58 -39.64
N GLU A 336 13.14 9.72 -39.74
CA GLU A 336 12.68 10.95 -39.11
C GLU A 336 11.27 11.25 -39.64
N LEU A 337 10.29 11.33 -38.73
CA LEU A 337 8.97 11.81 -39.10
C LEU A 337 9.13 13.27 -39.57
N PRO A 338 8.51 13.65 -40.70
CA PRO A 338 8.62 15.02 -41.19
C PRO A 338 8.16 15.99 -40.10
N THR A 339 9.01 16.98 -39.81
CA THR A 339 8.71 18.04 -38.84
C THR A 339 7.59 18.90 -39.43
N ILE A 340 6.47 19.01 -38.72
CA ILE A 340 5.39 19.92 -39.10
C ILE A 340 5.91 21.35 -38.89
N PRO A 341 6.04 22.19 -39.93
CA PRO A 341 6.45 23.58 -39.75
C PRO A 341 5.31 24.34 -39.08
N GLU A 342 5.60 25.06 -37.99
CA GLU A 342 4.59 25.83 -37.24
C GLU A 342 4.51 27.31 -37.64
N ASP A 343 5.17 27.70 -38.74
CA ASP A 343 5.21 29.09 -39.21
C ASP A 343 4.45 29.24 -40.54
N GLY A 344 3.27 29.85 -40.51
CA GLY A 344 2.59 30.25 -41.75
C GLY A 344 1.08 30.49 -41.69
N TRP A 345 0.56 31.13 -40.65
CA TRP A 345 -0.76 31.80 -40.76
C TRP A 345 -0.67 33.18 -40.11
N THR A 346 0.07 34.09 -40.74
CA THR A 346 -0.07 35.53 -40.51
C THR A 346 -1.15 36.07 -41.42
N GLU A 347 -2.12 36.73 -40.80
CA GLU A 347 -3.22 37.47 -41.42
C GLU A 347 -2.72 38.45 -42.49
N SER A 348 -3.38 38.47 -43.65
CA SER A 348 -3.48 39.64 -44.51
C SER A 348 -4.78 39.57 -45.29
N GLU A 349 -5.68 40.50 -44.95
CA GLU A 349 -6.91 40.82 -45.65
C GLU A 349 -6.61 41.41 -47.03
N ASP A 350 -7.38 41.02 -48.05
CA ASP A 350 -8.38 41.85 -48.73
C ASP A 350 -8.55 41.49 -50.23
N TRP A 351 -9.72 41.83 -50.78
CA TRP A 351 -10.23 41.72 -52.17
C TRP A 351 -11.27 40.63 -52.50
N SER A 352 -12.49 40.90 -51.99
CA SER A 352 -13.73 41.22 -52.74
C SER A 352 -14.31 40.27 -53.81
N GLU A 353 -15.49 39.74 -53.44
CA GLU A 353 -16.76 39.56 -54.18
C GLU A 353 -16.85 38.75 -55.49
N GLU A 354 -17.62 37.66 -55.45
CA GLU A 354 -18.90 37.58 -56.17
C GLU A 354 -19.79 36.43 -55.64
N LEU A 355 -21.09 36.71 -55.54
CA LEU A 355 -22.17 35.83 -55.09
C LEU A 355 -22.56 34.83 -56.20
N SER A 356 -22.82 33.57 -55.87
CA SER A 356 -23.96 32.84 -56.47
C SER A 356 -24.25 31.51 -55.77
N SER A 357 -25.53 31.31 -55.48
CA SER A 357 -26.21 30.09 -55.03
C SER A 357 -26.16 28.96 -56.06
N GLY A 358 -26.12 27.71 -55.58
CA GLY A 358 -26.27 26.52 -56.44
C GLY A 358 -26.22 25.23 -55.63
N GLU A 359 -27.37 24.87 -55.07
CA GLU A 359 -27.73 23.50 -54.74
C GLU A 359 -27.52 22.55 -55.94
N GLU A 360 -27.01 21.34 -55.70
CA GLU A 360 -27.54 20.09 -56.29
C GLU A 360 -26.78 18.85 -55.82
N SER A 361 -27.57 17.80 -55.58
CA SER A 361 -27.18 16.44 -55.22
C SER A 361 -26.63 15.67 -56.41
N LEU A 362 -26.24 14.40 -56.15
CA LEU A 362 -26.14 13.20 -57.02
C LEU A 362 -24.74 12.56 -56.87
N SER A 363 -24.58 11.49 -56.09
CA SER A 363 -24.96 10.09 -56.37
C SER A 363 -24.13 9.41 -57.47
N SER A 364 -23.30 8.44 -57.06
CA SER A 364 -22.94 7.18 -57.77
C SER A 364 -21.85 6.52 -56.90
N SER A 365 -22.13 5.53 -56.05
CA SER A 365 -22.61 4.15 -56.25
C SER A 365 -21.78 3.29 -57.20
N LEU A 366 -21.58 2.05 -56.73
CA LEU A 366 -21.05 0.82 -57.37
C LEU A 366 -19.55 0.59 -57.11
N GLY A 367 -19.11 -0.49 -56.48
CA GLY A 367 -19.80 -1.69 -56.01
C GLY A 367 -18.87 -2.91 -56.07
N SER A 368 -19.15 -3.87 -55.19
CA SER A 368 -18.83 -5.30 -55.29
C SER A 368 -17.42 -5.77 -54.93
N ASP A 369 -17.31 -6.30 -53.70
CA ASP A 369 -17.05 -7.70 -53.38
C ASP A 369 -16.21 -8.54 -54.36
N ALA A 370 -15.12 -9.13 -53.86
CA ALA A 370 -15.07 -10.58 -53.59
C ALA A 370 -13.69 -11.02 -53.06
N GLU A 371 -13.75 -11.83 -51.99
CA GLU A 371 -12.94 -13.03 -51.77
C GLU A 371 -11.40 -12.93 -51.66
N GLY A 372 -10.89 -13.19 -50.45
CA GLY A 372 -9.54 -13.75 -50.27
C GLY A 372 -9.44 -15.16 -50.87
N PRO A 373 -8.23 -15.75 -50.99
CA PRO A 373 -7.71 -16.47 -49.81
C PRO A 373 -6.16 -16.61 -49.73
N TYR A 374 -5.72 -17.14 -48.60
CA TYR A 374 -4.64 -18.13 -48.41
C TYR A 374 -3.22 -17.87 -48.97
N PHE A 375 -2.24 -17.79 -48.06
CA PHE A 375 -0.82 -18.07 -48.32
C PHE A 375 -0.65 -19.45 -49.03
N PRO A 376 0.34 -19.62 -49.94
CA PRO A 376 1.65 -20.15 -49.49
C PRO A 376 2.90 -19.71 -50.29
N ALA A 377 3.95 -19.47 -49.51
CA ALA A 377 5.33 -19.95 -49.57
C ALA A 377 6.01 -20.58 -50.84
N HIS A 378 7.31 -20.23 -50.95
CA HIS A 378 8.48 -20.89 -51.58
C HIS A 378 8.70 -20.90 -53.12
N PHE A 379 9.73 -20.16 -53.58
CA PHE A 379 10.59 -20.43 -54.75
C PHE A 379 11.92 -19.68 -54.51
N GLN A 380 13.12 -20.09 -54.91
CA GLN A 380 13.75 -21.36 -55.33
C GLN A 380 15.27 -21.10 -55.32
N LYS A 381 16.05 -22.17 -55.17
CA LYS A 381 17.51 -22.23 -55.38
C LYS A 381 17.93 -21.65 -56.74
N LYS A 382 19.13 -21.05 -56.80
CA LYS A 382 20.01 -21.12 -57.97
C LYS A 382 21.39 -21.62 -57.56
N SER A 383 21.84 -22.68 -58.25
CA SER A 383 23.21 -23.21 -58.27
C SER A 383 24.13 -22.37 -59.14
N ALA A 384 25.38 -22.26 -58.71
CA ALA A 384 26.66 -22.40 -59.46
C ALA A 384 27.76 -22.21 -58.39
N ALA A 385 28.78 -23.04 -58.21
CA ALA A 385 29.47 -24.01 -59.06
C ALA A 385 29.77 -25.32 -58.31
#